data_AF-A0A256WGW8-F1
#
_entry.id   AF-A0A256WGW8-F1
#
_cell.length_a   1.000
_cell.length_b   1.000
_cell.length_c   1.000
_cell.angle_alpha   90.00
_cell.angle_beta   90.00
_cell.angle_gamma   90.00
#
_symmetry.space_group_name_H-M   'P 1'
#
loop_
_entity.id
_entity.type
_entity.pdbx_description
1 polymer ?
#
loop_
_entity_poly.entity_id
_entity_poly.type
_entity_poly.pdbx_seq_one_letter_code
_entity_poly.pdbx_strand_id
1 'polypeptide(L)'
;MVENRAPGYISSVFENHLMPFKEFPYTPKHPEFSYYFTYLSKTAFFPFFYLLALAIIPFVFSKKQWLKNFLLYLIIVAASFLLGQSSAIMKNQWYIAPIYPLFWLIISVSIYETYHLFKDKFYPINKYYKAIPIVFMAIMMYTFSWYYISIYERNEKRMSSFIYQPERDGDFLRKVFSWDKNIDNILVLRYTKPFSDRQLDFYVKKYRYFEDKNIIISSEVNDTLVGKYVLCTEPKLIEKVNQEYMSSIIYKEKYGILLYIIKKK
;
A
#
# COMPACT_ATOMS: atom_id res chain seq x y z
N MET A 1 23.05 -5.00 5.41
CA MET A 1 23.77 -3.70 5.48
C MET A 1 22.76 -2.63 5.82
N VAL A 2 23.03 -1.82 6.83
CA VAL A 2 22.22 -0.63 7.14
C VAL A 2 22.47 0.37 6.02
N GLU A 3 21.46 0.65 5.21
CA GLU A 3 21.52 1.56 4.03
C GLU A 3 22.20 2.90 4.37
N ASN A 4 22.01 3.39 5.60
CA ASN A 4 22.54 4.65 6.10
C ASN A 4 24.07 4.69 6.31
N ARG A 5 24.79 3.57 6.12
CA ARG A 5 26.26 3.49 6.27
C ARG A 5 27.00 3.31 4.94
N ALA A 6 26.30 3.28 3.81
CA ALA A 6 26.96 3.29 2.52
C ALA A 6 27.64 4.67 2.30
N PRO A 7 28.95 4.71 2.00
CA PRO A 7 29.61 5.97 1.64
C PRO A 7 28.89 6.57 0.43
N GLY A 8 28.47 7.83 0.54
CA GLY A 8 27.68 8.52 -0.49
C GLY A 8 26.15 8.47 -0.32
N TYR A 9 25.61 7.81 0.71
CA TYR A 9 24.15 7.81 0.96
C TYR A 9 23.60 9.23 1.15
N ILE A 10 24.25 10.06 1.98
CA ILE A 10 23.80 11.45 2.20
C ILE A 10 23.85 12.25 0.91
N SER A 11 24.95 12.16 0.16
CA SER A 11 25.08 12.81 -1.15
C SER A 11 24.01 12.35 -2.12
N SER A 12 23.72 11.04 -2.18
CA SER A 12 22.66 10.47 -3.00
C SER A 12 21.28 10.96 -2.58
N VAL A 13 20.99 11.06 -1.28
CA VAL A 13 19.73 11.61 -0.78
C VAL A 13 19.60 13.08 -1.17
N PHE A 14 20.63 13.89 -0.97
CA PHE A 14 20.62 15.30 -1.34
C PHE A 14 20.46 15.50 -2.86
N GLU A 15 21.22 14.77 -3.67
CA GLU A 15 21.17 14.90 -5.13
C GLU A 15 19.87 14.36 -5.73
N ASN A 16 19.29 13.30 -5.16
CA ASN A 16 18.14 12.62 -5.76
C ASN A 16 16.79 13.03 -5.15
N HIS A 17 16.77 13.45 -3.88
CA HIS A 17 15.52 13.83 -3.20
C HIS A 17 15.35 15.34 -3.07
N LEU A 18 16.45 16.12 -2.98
CA LEU A 18 16.39 17.57 -2.75
C LEU A 18 16.70 18.41 -4.00
N MET A 19 17.37 17.84 -5.01
CA MET A 19 17.60 18.51 -6.30
C MET A 19 16.67 17.95 -7.39
N PRO A 20 15.50 18.56 -7.64
CA PRO A 20 14.49 18.06 -8.58
C PRO A 20 14.88 18.16 -10.07
N PHE A 21 16.11 18.59 -10.39
CA PHE A 21 16.52 18.98 -11.75
C PHE A 21 17.64 18.15 -12.37
N LYS A 22 18.18 17.12 -11.70
CA LYS A 22 19.13 16.22 -12.35
C LYS A 22 18.36 15.18 -13.17
N GLU A 23 18.68 15.12 -14.46
CA GLU A 23 18.17 14.10 -15.38
C GLU A 23 18.51 12.72 -14.82
N PHE A 24 17.50 12.02 -14.30
CA PHE A 24 17.64 10.63 -13.89
C PHE A 24 17.76 9.74 -15.14
N PRO A 25 18.62 8.73 -15.14
CA PRO A 25 18.75 7.83 -16.28
C PRO A 25 17.40 7.18 -16.59
N TYR A 26 17.08 7.22 -17.89
CA TYR A 26 15.85 6.75 -18.51
C TYR A 26 15.46 5.33 -18.07
N THR A 27 14.15 5.17 -17.83
CA THR A 27 13.37 3.93 -17.62
C THR A 27 13.36 3.31 -16.21
N PRO A 28 12.17 3.07 -15.61
CA PRO A 28 10.82 3.28 -16.17
C PRO A 28 10.38 4.75 -16.18
N LYS A 29 9.45 5.08 -17.10
CA LYS A 29 8.89 6.42 -17.31
C LYS A 29 8.39 6.98 -15.96
N HIS A 30 8.97 8.08 -15.51
CA HIS A 30 8.56 8.75 -14.29
C HIS A 30 7.07 9.12 -14.35
N PRO A 31 6.31 8.99 -13.25
CA PRO A 31 4.90 9.32 -13.29
C PRO A 31 4.73 10.82 -13.50
N GLU A 32 3.76 11.17 -14.35
CA GLU A 32 3.47 12.55 -14.77
C GLU A 32 3.16 13.45 -13.57
N PHE A 33 3.26 14.77 -13.74
CA PHE A 33 2.88 15.75 -12.70
C PHE A 33 1.44 15.51 -12.19
N SER A 34 0.56 15.05 -13.08
CA SER A 34 -0.84 14.68 -12.79
C SER A 34 -1.00 13.41 -11.96
N TYR A 35 0.07 12.67 -11.63
CA TYR A 35 0.02 11.38 -10.94
C TYR A 35 -0.77 11.46 -9.63
N TYR A 36 -0.44 12.38 -8.73
CA TYR A 36 -1.11 12.45 -7.44
C TYR A 36 -2.55 12.95 -7.55
N PHE A 37 -2.85 13.87 -8.47
CA PHE A 37 -4.22 14.29 -8.76
C PHE A 37 -5.08 13.11 -9.27
N THR A 38 -4.52 12.30 -10.18
CA THR A 38 -5.17 11.10 -10.71
C THR A 38 -5.33 10.05 -9.63
N TYR A 39 -4.31 9.84 -8.80
CA TYR A 39 -4.34 8.88 -7.71
C TYR A 39 -5.37 9.25 -6.64
N LEU A 40 -5.44 10.54 -6.24
CA LEU A 40 -6.44 11.05 -5.30
C LEU A 40 -7.86 10.92 -5.86
N SER A 41 -8.08 11.34 -7.11
CA SER A 41 -9.41 11.34 -7.73
C SER A 41 -9.93 9.96 -8.10
N LYS A 42 -9.07 8.98 -8.38
CA LYS A 42 -9.50 7.65 -8.82
C LYS A 42 -9.33 6.54 -7.78
N THR A 43 -8.42 6.71 -6.81
CA THR A 43 -8.02 5.62 -5.91
C THR A 43 -8.00 6.06 -4.45
N ALA A 44 -7.03 6.89 -4.05
CA ALA A 44 -6.65 7.08 -2.65
C ALA A 44 -7.69 7.85 -1.83
N PHE A 45 -8.40 8.77 -2.47
CA PHE A 45 -9.36 9.65 -1.81
C PHE A 45 -10.69 9.70 -2.55
N PHE A 46 -10.95 8.74 -3.44
CA PHE A 46 -12.23 8.60 -4.12
C PHE A 46 -13.28 8.00 -3.15
N PRO A 47 -14.52 8.52 -3.12
CA PRO A 47 -15.08 9.65 -3.89
C PRO A 47 -14.91 11.03 -3.22
N PHE A 48 -14.34 11.09 -2.01
CA PHE A 48 -14.26 12.30 -1.17
C PHE A 48 -13.49 13.46 -1.80
N PHE A 49 -12.59 13.19 -2.74
CA PHE A 49 -11.88 14.21 -3.50
C PHE A 49 -12.84 15.23 -4.14
N TYR A 50 -14.00 14.76 -4.62
CA TYR A 50 -15.01 15.64 -5.22
C TYR A 50 -15.78 16.49 -4.19
N LEU A 51 -15.81 16.08 -2.92
CA LEU A 51 -16.41 16.87 -1.84
C LEU A 51 -15.56 18.09 -1.46
N LEU A 52 -14.29 18.17 -1.89
CA LEU A 52 -13.46 19.36 -1.67
C LEU A 52 -14.08 20.61 -2.32
N ALA A 53 -14.84 20.46 -3.40
CA ALA A 53 -15.57 21.56 -4.03
C ALA A 53 -16.61 22.21 -3.08
N LEU A 54 -17.09 21.49 -2.06
CA LEU A 54 -17.99 22.04 -1.05
C LEU A 54 -17.34 23.14 -0.22
N ALA A 55 -16.00 23.21 -0.15
CA ALA A 55 -15.29 24.27 0.55
C ALA A 55 -15.55 25.67 -0.02
N ILE A 56 -15.97 25.77 -1.28
CA ILE A 56 -16.33 27.03 -1.92
C ILE A 56 -17.52 27.68 -1.21
N ILE A 57 -18.50 26.90 -0.73
CA ILE A 57 -19.73 27.41 -0.11
C ILE A 57 -19.42 28.22 1.16
N PRO A 58 -18.84 27.66 2.24
CA PRO A 58 -18.53 28.43 3.44
C PRO A 58 -17.48 29.51 3.18
N PHE A 59 -16.56 29.31 2.23
CA PHE A 59 -15.56 30.31 1.87
C PHE A 59 -16.20 31.58 1.30
N VAL A 60 -17.18 31.44 0.40
CA VAL A 60 -17.90 32.58 -0.20
C VAL A 60 -18.94 33.15 0.76
N PHE A 61 -19.82 32.29 1.31
CA PHE A 61 -21.05 32.73 1.99
C PHE A 61 -20.93 32.92 3.51
N SER A 62 -19.91 32.35 4.18
CA SER A 62 -19.78 32.56 5.62
C SER A 62 -19.40 34.01 5.95
N LYS A 63 -19.97 34.55 7.04
CA LYS A 63 -19.59 35.86 7.58
C LYS A 63 -18.37 35.79 8.51
N LYS A 64 -17.96 34.59 8.91
CA LYS A 64 -16.88 34.37 9.88
C LYS A 64 -15.52 34.49 9.18
N GLN A 65 -14.81 35.63 9.35
CA GLN A 65 -13.51 35.84 8.70
C GLN A 65 -12.46 34.80 9.12
N TRP A 66 -12.43 34.41 10.40
CA TRP A 66 -11.49 33.40 10.90
C TRP A 66 -11.64 32.05 10.17
N LEU A 67 -12.89 31.67 9.85
CA LEU A 67 -13.19 30.43 9.13
C LEU A 67 -12.65 30.47 7.70
N LYS A 68 -12.82 31.60 7.00
CA LYS A 68 -12.27 31.79 5.64
C LYS A 68 -10.75 31.69 5.65
N ASN A 69 -10.11 32.34 6.62
CA ASN A 69 -8.67 32.29 6.79
C ASN A 69 -8.19 30.87 7.11
N PHE A 70 -8.92 30.14 7.94
CA PHE A 70 -8.62 28.75 8.28
C PHE A 70 -8.75 27.81 7.06
N LEU A 71 -9.83 27.90 6.30
CA LEU A 71 -10.01 27.12 5.07
C LEU A 71 -8.95 27.46 4.03
N LEU A 72 -8.65 28.75 3.83
CA LEU A 72 -7.60 29.19 2.93
C LEU A 72 -6.24 28.63 3.34
N TYR A 73 -5.90 28.69 4.63
CA TYR A 73 -4.68 28.11 5.16
C TYR A 73 -4.59 26.61 4.85
N LEU A 74 -5.64 25.83 5.14
CA LEU A 74 -5.65 24.39 4.85
C LEU A 74 -5.48 24.10 3.35
N ILE A 75 -6.17 24.87 2.50
CA ILE A 75 -6.08 24.72 1.04
C ILE A 75 -4.67 25.04 0.55
N ILE A 76 -4.06 26.14 1.02
CA ILE A 76 -2.70 26.53 0.64
C ILE A 76 -1.71 25.45 1.08
N VAL A 77 -1.76 25.00 2.33
CA VAL A 77 -0.85 23.96 2.83
C VAL A 77 -1.02 22.66 2.04
N ALA A 78 -2.26 22.20 1.82
CA ALA A 78 -2.52 20.99 1.05
C ALA A 78 -2.04 21.13 -0.41
N ALA A 79 -2.27 22.29 -1.03
CA ALA A 79 -1.82 22.58 -2.39
C ALA A 79 -0.29 22.64 -2.47
N SER A 80 0.39 23.30 -1.54
CA SER A 80 1.85 23.36 -1.47
C SER A 80 2.47 21.97 -1.34
N PHE A 81 1.93 21.13 -0.46
CA PHE A 81 2.37 19.73 -0.34
C PHE A 81 2.11 18.95 -1.63
N LEU A 82 0.92 19.05 -2.20
CA LEU A 82 0.55 18.32 -3.41
C LEU A 82 1.42 18.73 -4.60
N LEU A 83 1.61 20.02 -4.82
CA LEU A 83 2.41 20.57 -5.90
C LEU A 83 3.90 20.24 -5.70
N GLY A 84 4.42 20.38 -4.48
CA GLY A 84 5.80 20.02 -4.16
C GLY A 84 6.10 18.55 -4.44
N GLN A 85 5.21 17.65 -4.00
CA GLN A 85 5.34 16.22 -4.30
C GLN A 85 5.13 15.92 -5.79
N SER A 86 4.20 16.61 -6.46
CA SER A 86 3.96 16.43 -7.89
C SER A 86 5.16 16.82 -8.76
N SER A 87 5.95 17.79 -8.30
CA SER A 87 7.23 18.20 -8.92
C SER A 87 8.39 17.24 -8.64
N ALA A 88 8.26 16.31 -7.68
CA ALA A 88 9.32 15.35 -7.38
C ALA A 88 9.51 14.33 -8.51
N ILE A 89 10.77 13.97 -8.77
CA ILE A 89 11.16 12.99 -9.79
C ILE A 89 10.64 11.60 -9.42
N MET A 90 10.81 11.19 -8.16
CA MET A 90 10.29 9.94 -7.62
C MET A 90 8.94 10.18 -6.95
N LYS A 91 7.93 9.40 -7.34
CA LYS A 91 6.58 9.49 -6.77
C LYS A 91 6.21 8.18 -6.12
N ASN A 92 5.75 8.26 -4.88
CA ASN A 92 5.27 7.13 -4.11
C ASN A 92 3.92 7.46 -3.50
N GLN A 93 3.01 6.50 -3.50
CA GLN A 93 1.64 6.64 -3.02
C GLN A 93 1.56 7.21 -1.59
N TRP A 94 2.50 6.84 -0.71
CA TRP A 94 2.49 7.29 0.68
C TRP A 94 3.07 8.69 0.90
N TYR A 95 3.74 9.31 -0.08
CA TYR A 95 4.30 10.66 0.08
C TYR A 95 3.23 11.75 0.24
N ILE A 96 2.01 11.50 -0.22
CA ILE A 96 0.87 12.41 -0.03
C ILE A 96 0.03 12.07 1.21
N ALA A 97 0.45 11.12 2.05
CA ALA A 97 -0.29 10.76 3.26
C ALA A 97 -0.59 11.95 4.20
N PRO A 98 0.31 12.95 4.38
CA PRO A 98 0.03 14.13 5.18
C PRO A 98 -1.12 15.01 4.67
N ILE A 99 -1.54 14.85 3.40
CA ILE A 99 -2.63 15.64 2.80
C ILE A 99 -4.00 15.11 3.27
N TYR A 100 -4.12 13.82 3.60
CA TYR A 100 -5.42 13.23 3.94
C TYR A 100 -6.09 13.88 5.16
N PRO A 101 -5.40 14.14 6.29
CA PRO A 101 -6.00 14.85 7.42
C PRO A 101 -6.45 16.27 7.06
N LEU A 102 -5.70 16.98 6.20
CA LEU A 102 -6.06 18.33 5.75
C LEU A 102 -7.34 18.30 4.91
N PHE A 103 -7.44 17.35 3.97
CA PHE A 103 -8.65 17.18 3.17
C PHE A 103 -9.86 16.80 4.03
N TRP A 104 -9.69 15.92 5.01
CA TRP A 104 -10.78 15.59 5.94
C TRP A 104 -11.23 16.80 6.74
N LEU A 105 -10.31 17.62 7.25
CA LEU A 105 -10.66 18.86 7.96
C LEU A 105 -11.42 19.84 7.05
N ILE A 106 -10.95 20.05 5.81
CA ILE A 106 -11.63 20.89 4.82
C ILE A 106 -13.07 20.38 4.61
N ILE A 107 -13.24 19.09 4.36
CA ILE A 107 -14.56 18.49 4.10
C ILE A 107 -15.47 18.62 5.32
N SER A 108 -15.00 18.24 6.51
CA SER A 108 -15.80 18.27 7.74
C SER A 108 -16.26 19.68 8.09
N VAL A 109 -15.35 20.66 8.06
CA VAL A 109 -15.69 22.06 8.30
C VAL A 109 -16.66 22.58 7.24
N SER A 110 -16.45 22.18 5.99
CA SER A 110 -17.30 22.62 4.89
C SER A 110 -18.71 22.08 4.98
N ILE A 111 -18.88 20.81 5.32
CA ILE A 111 -20.19 20.19 5.55
C ILE A 111 -20.89 20.88 6.74
N TYR A 112 -20.18 21.08 7.85
CA TYR A 112 -20.74 21.70 9.05
C TYR A 112 -21.22 23.15 8.80
N GLU A 113 -20.37 24.00 8.23
CA GLU A 113 -20.72 25.40 7.99
C GLU A 113 -21.77 25.53 6.87
N THR A 114 -21.71 24.67 5.85
CA THR A 114 -22.76 24.60 4.83
C THR A 114 -24.11 24.24 5.44
N TYR A 115 -24.15 23.24 6.33
CA TYR A 115 -25.36 22.88 7.07
C TYR A 115 -25.91 24.07 7.88
N HIS A 116 -25.05 24.81 8.59
CA HIS A 116 -25.47 25.98 9.35
C HIS A 116 -26.00 27.12 8.47
N LEU A 117 -25.32 27.41 7.35
CA LEU A 117 -25.78 28.40 6.38
C LEU A 117 -27.16 28.06 5.81
N PHE A 118 -27.39 26.78 5.49
CA PHE A 118 -28.70 26.31 5.03
C PHE A 118 -29.73 26.33 6.15
N LYS A 119 -29.36 25.91 7.37
CA LYS A 119 -30.24 25.96 8.53
C LYS A 119 -30.73 27.38 8.72
N ASP A 120 -29.86 28.36 8.90
CA ASP A 120 -30.27 29.72 9.26
C ASP A 120 -31.13 30.38 8.16
N LYS A 121 -30.92 30.03 6.89
CA LYS A 121 -31.68 30.58 5.76
C LYS A 121 -33.03 29.89 5.53
N PHE A 122 -33.15 28.59 5.80
CA PHE A 122 -34.34 27.78 5.48
C PHE A 122 -35.15 27.31 6.70
N TYR A 123 -34.64 27.52 7.93
CA TYR A 123 -35.32 27.13 9.17
C TYR A 123 -36.75 27.68 9.34
N PRO A 124 -37.14 28.89 8.88
CA PRO A 124 -38.51 29.36 9.11
C PRO A 124 -39.58 28.58 8.31
N ILE A 125 -39.20 27.63 7.43
CA ILE A 125 -40.10 27.11 6.39
C ILE A 125 -40.77 25.76 6.75
N ASN A 126 -40.22 24.88 7.61
CA ASN A 126 -40.94 23.65 8.02
C ASN A 126 -40.30 22.84 9.18
N LYS A 127 -41.09 22.03 9.90
CA LYS A 127 -40.60 21.09 10.94
C LYS A 127 -39.77 19.92 10.38
N TYR A 128 -39.92 19.60 9.10
CA TYR A 128 -39.28 18.44 8.46
C TYR A 128 -37.78 18.64 8.16
N TYR A 129 -37.25 19.87 8.20
CA TYR A 129 -35.82 20.15 7.98
C TYR A 129 -34.90 19.53 9.05
N LYS A 130 -35.44 19.15 10.22
CA LYS A 130 -34.69 18.42 11.26
C LYS A 130 -34.27 17.01 10.81
N ALA A 131 -35.00 16.39 9.87
CA ALA A 131 -34.69 15.06 9.37
C ALA A 131 -33.58 15.07 8.31
N ILE A 132 -33.35 16.19 7.61
CA ILE A 132 -32.36 16.29 6.53
C ILE A 132 -30.94 15.89 6.96
N PRO A 133 -30.36 16.40 8.07
CA PRO A 133 -29.02 15.97 8.47
C PRO A 133 -28.97 14.48 8.82
N ILE A 134 -30.04 13.92 9.39
CA ILE A 134 -30.14 12.50 9.73
C ILE A 134 -30.18 11.66 8.45
N VAL A 135 -31.00 12.03 7.47
CA VAL A 135 -31.10 11.35 6.17
C VAL A 135 -29.78 11.47 5.41
N PHE A 136 -29.16 12.64 5.40
CA PHE A 136 -27.84 12.85 4.78
C PHE A 136 -26.78 11.96 5.45
N MET A 137 -26.75 11.91 6.78
CA MET A 137 -25.82 11.05 7.53
C MET A 137 -26.07 9.57 7.25
N ALA A 138 -27.33 9.14 7.15
CA ALA A 138 -27.69 7.77 6.80
C ALA A 138 -27.24 7.40 5.37
N ILE A 139 -27.43 8.29 4.39
CA ILE A 139 -26.96 8.11 3.01
C ILE A 139 -25.43 8.02 2.98
N MET A 140 -24.74 8.90 3.69
CA MET A 140 -23.29 8.84 3.81
C MET A 140 -22.85 7.51 4.43
N MET A 141 -23.40 7.12 5.59
CA MET A 141 -23.06 5.85 6.25
C MET A 141 -23.33 4.63 5.35
N TYR A 142 -24.44 4.62 4.62
CA TYR A 142 -24.76 3.56 3.67
C TYR A 142 -23.72 3.47 2.55
N THR A 143 -23.41 4.59 1.90
CA THR A 143 -22.41 4.64 0.82
C THR A 143 -21.00 4.25 1.30
N PHE A 144 -20.59 4.69 2.49
CA PHE A 144 -19.34 4.30 3.13
C PHE A 144 -19.28 2.79 3.41
N SER A 145 -20.33 2.25 4.02
CA SER A 145 -20.41 0.85 4.40
C SER A 145 -20.34 -0.03 3.15
N TRP A 146 -21.10 0.31 2.11
CA TRP A 146 -21.10 -0.41 0.84
C TRP A 146 -19.72 -0.40 0.17
N TYR A 147 -19.04 0.75 0.13
CA TYR A 147 -17.70 0.86 -0.44
C TYR A 147 -16.67 0.03 0.35
N TYR A 148 -16.70 0.11 1.69
CA TYR A 148 -15.78 -0.65 2.54
C TYR A 148 -16.01 -2.15 2.43
N ILE A 149 -17.27 -2.60 2.42
CA ILE A 149 -17.63 -4.01 2.17
C ILE A 149 -17.09 -4.45 0.81
N SER A 150 -17.26 -3.63 -0.24
CA SER A 150 -16.73 -3.95 -1.57
C SER A 150 -15.20 -4.11 -1.60
N ILE A 151 -14.46 -3.27 -0.86
CA ILE A 151 -13.01 -3.40 -0.71
C ILE A 151 -12.66 -4.67 0.07
N TYR A 152 -13.34 -4.89 1.20
CA TYR A 152 -13.13 -6.04 2.06
C TYR A 152 -13.35 -7.36 1.30
N GLU A 153 -14.48 -7.48 0.61
CA GLU A 153 -14.80 -8.66 -0.20
C GLU A 153 -13.82 -8.87 -1.36
N ARG A 154 -13.37 -7.79 -2.03
CA ARG A 154 -12.35 -7.89 -3.08
C ARG A 154 -11.03 -8.41 -2.53
N ASN A 155 -10.63 -7.96 -1.35
CA ASN A 155 -9.38 -8.36 -0.72
C ASN A 155 -9.45 -9.78 -0.13
N GLU A 156 -10.60 -10.19 0.40
CA GLU A 156 -10.79 -11.50 1.01
C GLU A 156 -11.04 -12.60 -0.04
N LYS A 157 -11.95 -12.36 -1.00
CA LYS A 157 -12.36 -13.39 -1.98
C LYS A 157 -11.38 -13.56 -3.14
N ARG A 158 -10.57 -12.55 -3.46
CA ARG A 158 -9.56 -12.62 -4.54
C ARG A 158 -8.14 -12.86 -4.02
N MET A 159 -7.96 -13.89 -3.19
CA MET A 159 -6.63 -14.30 -2.69
C MET A 159 -5.60 -14.57 -3.79
N SER A 160 -6.04 -14.88 -5.02
CA SER A 160 -5.14 -15.13 -6.16
C SER A 160 -4.63 -13.86 -6.86
N SER A 161 -5.19 -12.68 -6.57
CA SER A 161 -4.85 -11.42 -7.22
C SER A 161 -4.75 -10.27 -6.21
N PHE A 162 -4.03 -10.47 -5.11
CA PHE A 162 -3.71 -9.34 -4.23
C PHE A 162 -3.00 -8.26 -5.04
N ILE A 163 -3.49 -7.02 -4.97
CA ILE A 163 -2.81 -5.83 -5.53
C ILE A 163 -1.43 -5.67 -4.88
N TYR A 164 -1.30 -6.14 -3.64
CA TYR A 164 -0.05 -6.26 -2.91
C TYR A 164 0.03 -7.67 -2.32
N GLN A 165 0.78 -8.57 -2.94
CA GLN A 165 1.21 -9.78 -2.24
C GLN A 165 2.31 -9.34 -1.27
N PRO A 166 2.06 -9.32 0.06
CA PRO A 166 3.16 -9.07 0.98
C PRO A 166 4.26 -10.09 0.68
N GLU A 167 5.52 -9.66 0.74
CA GLU A 167 6.70 -10.50 0.48
C GLU A 167 6.80 -11.60 1.58
N ARG A 168 5.96 -12.63 1.45
CA ARG A 168 5.75 -13.66 2.47
C ARG A 168 6.94 -14.60 2.58
N ASP A 169 7.66 -14.80 1.48
CA ASP A 169 8.75 -15.76 1.36
C ASP A 169 9.85 -15.46 2.36
N GLY A 170 10.25 -14.19 2.48
CA GLY A 170 11.26 -13.78 3.42
C GLY A 170 10.82 -13.91 4.89
N ASP A 171 9.58 -13.54 5.23
CA ASP A 171 9.05 -13.78 6.60
C ASP A 171 8.96 -15.27 6.92
N PHE A 172 8.50 -16.08 5.98
CA PHE A 172 8.34 -17.51 6.15
C PHE A 172 9.70 -18.21 6.28
N LEU A 173 10.69 -17.82 5.47
CA LEU A 173 12.07 -18.29 5.59
C LEU A 173 12.66 -17.95 6.97
N ARG A 174 12.41 -16.74 7.49
CA ARG A 174 12.79 -16.37 8.86
C ARG A 174 12.17 -17.29 9.90
N LYS A 175 10.88 -17.61 9.75
CA LYS A 175 10.17 -18.51 10.67
C LYS A 175 10.73 -19.93 10.64
N VAL A 176 11.02 -20.46 9.45
CA VAL A 176 11.64 -21.78 9.29
C VAL A 176 12.96 -21.88 10.06
N PHE A 177 13.89 -20.93 9.88
CA PHE A 177 15.16 -20.96 10.62
C PHE A 177 15.02 -20.65 12.11
N SER A 178 13.98 -19.93 12.52
CA SER A 178 13.68 -19.75 13.95
C SER A 178 13.13 -21.02 14.60
N TRP A 179 12.41 -21.83 13.83
CA TRP A 179 11.80 -23.08 14.27
C TRP A 179 12.85 -24.20 14.33
N ASP A 180 13.65 -24.36 13.27
CA ASP A 180 14.74 -25.34 13.24
C ASP A 180 16.02 -24.72 12.68
N LYS A 181 17.01 -24.55 13.57
CA LYS A 181 18.32 -23.99 13.25
C LYS A 181 19.24 -24.98 12.55
N ASN A 182 18.92 -26.27 12.54
CA ASN A 182 19.77 -27.31 11.95
C ASN A 182 19.53 -27.48 10.44
N ILE A 183 18.50 -26.83 9.89
CA ILE A 183 18.28 -26.83 8.46
C ILE A 183 19.33 -25.94 7.81
N ASP A 184 20.17 -26.52 6.94
CA ASP A 184 21.25 -25.79 6.26
C ASP A 184 20.96 -25.54 4.78
N ASN A 185 20.28 -26.49 4.12
CA ASN A 185 20.06 -26.48 2.68
C ASN A 185 18.57 -26.31 2.36
N ILE A 186 18.16 -25.11 1.95
CA ILE A 186 16.78 -24.82 1.54
C ILE A 186 16.74 -24.33 0.09
N LEU A 187 15.86 -24.89 -0.71
CA LEU A 187 15.49 -24.37 -2.01
C LEU A 187 14.16 -23.61 -1.91
N VAL A 188 14.18 -22.31 -2.19
CA VAL A 188 12.98 -21.47 -2.26
C VAL A 188 12.46 -21.48 -3.69
N LEU A 189 11.25 -22.00 -3.87
CA LEU A 189 10.62 -22.15 -5.19
C LEU A 189 9.60 -21.03 -5.42
N ARG A 190 9.70 -20.31 -6.55
CA ARG A 190 8.83 -19.16 -6.88
C ARG A 190 8.58 -19.01 -8.39
N TYR A 191 7.39 -18.58 -8.82
CA TYR A 191 7.13 -18.37 -10.25
C TYR A 191 7.71 -17.05 -10.78
N THR A 192 7.87 -16.04 -9.92
CA THR A 192 8.27 -14.68 -10.33
C THR A 192 9.79 -14.50 -10.42
N LYS A 193 10.26 -13.76 -11.44
CA LYS A 193 11.66 -13.36 -11.66
C LYS A 193 12.27 -12.65 -10.42
N PRO A 194 13.60 -12.71 -10.23
CA PRO A 194 14.30 -12.26 -9.01
C PRO A 194 14.22 -10.77 -8.67
N PHE A 195 13.64 -9.91 -9.51
CA PHE A 195 13.74 -8.44 -9.35
C PHE A 195 12.68 -7.79 -8.44
N SER A 196 11.77 -8.56 -7.83
CA SER A 196 10.61 -7.98 -7.14
C SER A 196 10.46 -8.35 -5.66
N ASP A 197 11.46 -8.95 -5.02
CA ASP A 197 11.29 -9.49 -3.66
C ASP A 197 12.41 -9.07 -2.71
N ARG A 198 12.31 -7.82 -2.24
CA ARG A 198 13.36 -7.19 -1.44
C ARG A 198 13.53 -7.90 -0.10
N GLN A 199 12.44 -8.41 0.48
CA GLN A 199 12.44 -9.10 1.75
C GLN A 199 13.06 -10.49 1.62
N LEU A 200 12.70 -11.30 0.61
CA LEU A 200 13.35 -12.60 0.42
C LEU A 200 14.85 -12.44 0.20
N ASP A 201 15.26 -11.55 -0.70
CA ASP A 201 16.67 -11.26 -0.98
C ASP A 201 17.42 -10.83 0.28
N PHE A 202 16.79 -9.98 1.10
CA PHE A 202 17.35 -9.54 2.38
C PHE A 202 17.61 -10.73 3.30
N TYR A 203 16.62 -11.62 3.50
CA TYR A 203 16.76 -12.76 4.39
C TYR A 203 17.74 -13.80 3.84
N VAL A 204 17.71 -14.09 2.54
CA VAL A 204 18.67 -14.98 1.88
C VAL A 204 20.10 -14.49 2.09
N LYS A 205 20.36 -13.19 1.86
CA LYS A 205 21.68 -12.59 2.11
C LYS A 205 22.05 -12.63 3.59
N LYS A 206 21.11 -12.32 4.48
CA LYS A 206 21.33 -12.38 5.93
C LYS A 206 21.78 -13.79 6.36
N TYR A 207 21.02 -14.82 6.01
CA TYR A 207 21.28 -16.19 6.46
C TYR A 207 22.53 -16.80 5.81
N ARG A 208 22.80 -16.50 4.53
CA ARG A 208 24.07 -16.89 3.90
C ARG A 208 25.28 -16.26 4.57
N TYR A 209 25.20 -14.96 4.91
CA TYR A 209 26.36 -14.23 5.43
C TYR A 209 26.60 -14.44 6.92
N PHE A 210 25.55 -14.48 7.73
CA PHE A 210 25.67 -14.54 9.20
C PHE A 210 25.56 -15.95 9.77
N GLU A 211 24.92 -16.87 9.06
CA GLU A 211 24.60 -18.21 9.57
C GLU A 211 25.07 -19.33 8.65
N ASP A 212 25.87 -18.99 7.61
CA ASP A 212 26.44 -19.90 6.61
C ASP A 212 25.41 -20.86 5.97
N LYS A 213 24.16 -20.40 5.83
CA LYS A 213 23.07 -21.21 5.28
C LYS A 213 23.12 -21.25 3.76
N ASN A 214 22.96 -22.45 3.19
CA ASN A 214 22.87 -22.64 1.75
C ASN A 214 21.42 -22.56 1.26
N ILE A 215 21.01 -21.35 0.89
CA ILE A 215 19.66 -21.10 0.38
C ILE A 215 19.73 -20.91 -1.13
N ILE A 216 18.97 -21.65 -1.92
CA ILE A 216 18.94 -21.54 -3.39
C ILE A 216 17.56 -21.04 -3.80
N ILE A 217 17.48 -20.02 -4.67
CA ILE A 217 16.21 -19.55 -5.23
C ILE A 217 16.08 -20.18 -6.63
N SER A 218 14.98 -20.88 -6.89
CA SER A 218 14.67 -21.48 -8.18
C SER A 218 13.26 -21.09 -8.63
N SER A 219 13.09 -20.92 -9.94
CA SER A 219 11.75 -20.81 -10.56
C SER A 219 11.28 -22.08 -11.24
N GLU A 220 12.15 -23.09 -11.31
CA GLU A 220 11.90 -24.32 -12.06
C GLU A 220 11.58 -25.47 -11.12
N VAL A 221 10.51 -26.19 -11.48
CA VAL A 221 10.15 -27.47 -10.87
C VAL A 221 10.80 -28.56 -11.71
N ASN A 222 11.91 -29.12 -11.23
CA ASN A 222 12.71 -30.11 -11.95
C ASN A 222 13.33 -31.14 -10.98
N ASP A 223 14.02 -32.14 -11.52
CA ASP A 223 14.51 -33.28 -10.73
C ASP A 223 15.56 -32.89 -9.68
N THR A 224 16.11 -31.68 -9.75
CA THR A 224 17.06 -31.16 -8.74
C THR A 224 16.41 -30.90 -7.38
N LEU A 225 15.08 -31.00 -7.27
CA LEU A 225 14.33 -30.87 -6.02
C LEU A 225 14.46 -32.09 -5.12
N VAL A 226 14.72 -33.28 -5.67
CA VAL A 226 14.76 -34.55 -4.90
C VAL A 226 15.88 -34.50 -3.85
N GLY A 227 15.55 -34.89 -2.62
CA GLY A 227 16.46 -34.89 -1.48
C GLY A 227 16.67 -33.53 -0.81
N LYS A 228 15.93 -32.48 -1.22
CA LYS A 228 16.07 -31.12 -0.66
C LYS A 228 14.85 -30.70 0.16
N TYR A 229 15.10 -29.77 1.09
CA TYR A 229 14.04 -28.98 1.70
C TYR A 229 13.61 -27.90 0.71
N VAL A 230 12.33 -27.89 0.36
CA VAL A 230 11.73 -26.96 -0.61
C VAL A 230 10.72 -26.08 0.12
N LEU A 231 10.97 -24.78 0.12
CA LEU A 231 10.08 -23.76 0.66
C LEU A 231 9.18 -23.23 -0.45
N CYS A 232 7.87 -23.37 -0.27
CA CYS A 232 6.84 -22.90 -1.19
C CYS A 232 5.80 -22.06 -0.45
N THR A 233 5.48 -20.87 -0.97
CA THR A 233 4.44 -19.97 -0.44
C THR A 233 3.29 -19.76 -1.43
N GLU A 234 3.52 -19.99 -2.72
CA GLU A 234 2.51 -19.84 -3.77
C GLU A 234 1.65 -21.11 -3.87
N PRO A 235 0.30 -21.01 -3.70
CA PRO A 235 -0.58 -22.19 -3.73
C PRO A 235 -0.42 -23.05 -4.99
N LYS A 236 -0.28 -22.41 -6.16
CA LYS A 236 -0.07 -23.10 -7.45
C LYS A 236 1.24 -23.90 -7.50
N LEU A 237 2.29 -23.46 -6.82
CA LEU A 237 3.55 -24.22 -6.72
C LEU A 237 3.40 -25.40 -5.77
N ILE A 238 2.71 -25.19 -4.64
CA ILE A 238 2.43 -26.26 -3.68
C ILE A 238 1.65 -27.38 -4.36
N GLU A 239 0.60 -27.04 -5.12
CA GLU A 239 -0.18 -28.00 -5.91
C GLU A 239 0.70 -28.74 -6.93
N LYS A 240 1.50 -28.01 -7.71
CA LYS A 240 2.39 -28.59 -8.73
C LYS A 240 3.43 -29.55 -8.11
N VAL A 241 4.10 -29.14 -7.03
CA VAL A 241 5.07 -29.99 -6.32
C VAL A 241 4.40 -31.25 -5.77
N ASN A 242 3.20 -31.14 -5.21
CA ASN A 242 2.46 -32.29 -4.69
C ASN A 242 1.94 -33.22 -5.80
N GLN A 243 1.72 -32.72 -7.01
CA GLN A 243 1.34 -33.54 -8.18
C GLN A 243 2.53 -34.32 -8.73
N GLU A 244 3.71 -33.69 -8.85
CA GLU A 244 4.89 -34.28 -9.48
C GLU A 244 5.79 -35.09 -8.53
N TYR A 245 5.75 -34.83 -7.22
CA TYR A 245 6.66 -35.43 -6.25
C TYR A 245 5.94 -36.06 -5.06
N MET A 246 6.59 -37.06 -4.47
CA MET A 246 6.28 -37.55 -3.14
C MET A 246 7.09 -36.74 -2.13
N SER A 247 6.39 -36.05 -1.23
CA SER A 247 6.99 -35.10 -0.27
C SER A 247 6.49 -35.37 1.15
N SER A 248 7.31 -34.99 2.14
CA SER A 248 6.92 -34.93 3.54
C SER A 248 6.78 -33.46 3.97
N ILE A 249 5.73 -33.14 4.74
CA ILE A 249 5.52 -31.80 5.27
C ILE A 249 6.35 -31.65 6.54
N ILE A 250 7.34 -30.76 6.51
CA ILE A 250 8.26 -30.53 7.62
C ILE A 250 7.74 -29.38 8.50
N TYR A 251 7.32 -28.30 7.88
CA TYR A 251 6.77 -27.13 8.56
C TYR A 251 5.63 -26.53 7.74
N LYS A 252 4.52 -26.15 8.38
CA LYS A 252 3.36 -25.58 7.70
C LYS A 252 2.81 -24.39 8.46
N GLU A 253 2.55 -23.32 7.73
CA GLU A 253 1.92 -22.10 8.20
C GLU A 253 0.72 -21.74 7.34
N LYS A 254 0.01 -20.68 7.75
CA LYS A 254 -1.16 -20.16 7.01
C LYS A 254 -0.88 -19.87 5.53
N TYR A 255 0.35 -19.47 5.19
CA TYR A 255 0.70 -18.99 3.85
C TYR A 255 1.94 -19.65 3.23
N GLY A 256 2.49 -20.68 3.85
CA GLY A 256 3.72 -21.30 3.39
C GLY A 256 3.88 -22.72 3.90
N ILE A 257 4.62 -23.50 3.15
CA ILE A 257 4.97 -24.87 3.50
C ILE A 257 6.43 -25.13 3.20
N LEU A 258 7.09 -25.82 4.14
CA LEU A 258 8.39 -26.42 3.94
C LEU A 258 8.19 -27.91 3.72
N LEU A 259 8.59 -28.37 2.54
CA LEU A 259 8.50 -29.76 2.12
C LEU A 259 9.89 -30.38 2.11
N TYR A 260 9.98 -31.66 2.44
CA TYR A 260 11.15 -32.47 2.08
C TYR A 260 10.76 -33.39 0.92
N ILE A 261 11.46 -33.27 -0.20
CA ILE A 261 11.13 -34.01 -1.43
C ILE A 261 11.82 -35.37 -1.41
N ILE A 262 11.05 -36.45 -1.34
CA ILE A 262 11.55 -37.82 -1.19
C ILE A 262 11.95 -38.39 -2.56
N LYS A 263 11.03 -38.33 -3.52
CA LYS A 263 11.22 -38.84 -4.89
C LYS A 263 10.19 -38.24 -5.84
N LYS A 264 10.48 -38.31 -7.15
CA LYS A 264 9.49 -38.03 -8.20
C LYS A 264 8.45 -39.15 -8.25
N LYS A 265 7.20 -38.80 -8.54
CA LYS A 265 6.11 -39.77 -8.73
C LYS A 265 6.21 -40.45 -10.08
#